data_AF-A0A954VS82-F1
#
_entry.id   AF-A0A954VS82-F1
#
_cell.length_a   1.000
_cell.length_b   1.000
_cell.length_c   1.000
_cell.angle_alpha   90.00
_cell.angle_beta   90.00
_cell.angle_gamma   90.00
#
_symmetry.space_group_name_H-M   'P 1'
#
loop_
_entity.id
_entity.type
_entity.pdbx_description
1 polymer ?
#
loop_
_entity_poly.entity_id
_entity_poly.type
_entity_poly.pdbx_seq_one_letter_code
_entity_poly.pdbx_strand_id
1 'polypeptide(L)'
;LRKHDLPFEFSSEAKEQARKLPVAVRKKDLAGREDIRHLPLVTIDGETARDFDDAVYCERQGRGFRLIVAIADVSHYVEPGSPLDRESYERGNSVYFPRRVIPCCPSGFPTACARSGPTKTSLLFRLCLS
;
A
#
# COMPACT_ATOMS: atom_id res chain seq x y z
N LEU A 1 18.86 16.07 -5.48
CA LEU A 1 18.77 14.99 -6.49
C LEU A 1 20.15 14.61 -6.99
N ARG A 2 20.77 15.37 -7.91
CA ARG A 2 22.11 15.04 -8.45
C ARG A 2 23.26 15.05 -7.43
N LYS A 3 23.14 15.78 -6.32
CA LYS A 3 24.18 15.83 -5.27
C LYS A 3 24.21 14.58 -4.37
N HIS A 4 23.19 13.74 -4.44
CA HIS A 4 23.03 12.54 -3.61
C HIS A 4 22.68 11.29 -4.45
N ASP A 5 22.84 11.36 -5.78
CA ASP A 5 22.50 10.28 -6.75
C ASP A 5 21.17 9.56 -6.48
N LEU A 6 20.14 10.31 -6.05
CA LEU A 6 18.83 9.72 -5.79
C LEU A 6 18.14 9.35 -7.11
N PRO A 7 17.77 8.06 -7.34
CA PRO A 7 17.06 7.63 -8.53
C PRO A 7 15.68 8.29 -8.60
N PHE A 8 15.48 9.16 -9.59
CA PHE A 8 14.27 10.01 -9.67
C PHE A 8 13.36 9.69 -10.85
N GLU A 9 13.81 8.85 -11.80
CA GLU A 9 12.99 8.33 -12.90
C GLU A 9 12.89 6.82 -12.78
N PHE A 10 11.68 6.29 -12.93
CA PHE A 10 11.47 4.85 -13.06
C PHE A 10 11.82 4.38 -14.47
N SER A 11 12.40 3.20 -14.57
CA SER A 11 12.60 2.46 -15.82
C SER A 11 11.29 2.30 -16.61
N SER A 12 11.41 2.16 -17.93
CA SER A 12 10.27 1.91 -18.82
C SER A 12 9.54 0.61 -18.44
N GLU A 13 10.29 -0.42 -18.06
CA GLU A 13 9.78 -1.74 -17.68
C GLU A 13 8.91 -1.66 -16.41
N ALA A 14 9.39 -0.97 -15.37
CA ALA A 14 8.62 -0.79 -14.14
C ALA A 14 7.37 0.07 -14.35
N LYS A 15 7.46 1.13 -15.17
CA LYS A 15 6.28 1.93 -15.56
C LYS A 15 5.25 1.09 -16.31
N GLU A 16 5.69 0.22 -17.22
CA GLU A 16 4.81 -0.66 -17.98
C GLU A 16 4.16 -1.72 -17.09
N GLN A 17 4.93 -2.33 -16.17
CA GLN A 17 4.40 -3.27 -15.18
C GLN A 17 3.35 -2.61 -14.29
N ALA A 18 3.65 -1.41 -13.75
CA ALA A 18 2.70 -0.66 -12.92
C ALA A 18 1.38 -0.36 -13.66
N ARG A 19 1.44 0.01 -14.94
CA ARG A 19 0.25 0.27 -15.78
C ARG A 19 -0.62 -0.97 -16.00
N LYS A 20 -0.04 -2.17 -15.92
CA LYS A 20 -0.77 -3.45 -16.07
C LYS A 20 -1.42 -3.91 -14.76
N LEU A 21 -1.13 -3.27 -13.63
CA LEU A 21 -1.77 -3.60 -12.36
C LEU A 21 -3.29 -3.32 -12.45
N PRO A 22 -4.12 -4.20 -11.87
CA PRO A 22 -5.56 -4.03 -11.93
C PRO A 22 -5.98 -2.83 -11.06
N VAL A 23 -6.87 -1.99 -11.59
CA VAL A 23 -7.42 -0.82 -10.89
C VAL A 23 -8.29 -1.21 -9.69
N ALA A 24 -8.84 -2.43 -9.70
CA ALA A 24 -9.65 -3.00 -8.63
C ALA A 24 -9.25 -4.45 -8.35
N VAL A 25 -9.38 -4.90 -7.11
CA VAL A 25 -9.11 -6.29 -6.71
C VAL A 25 -9.99 -7.24 -7.51
N ARG A 26 -9.38 -8.25 -8.14
CA ARG A 26 -10.12 -9.22 -8.96
C ARG A 26 -10.67 -10.30 -8.06
N LYS A 27 -11.81 -10.91 -8.44
CA LYS A 27 -12.44 -12.00 -7.66
C LYS A 27 -11.47 -13.16 -7.35
N LYS A 28 -10.59 -13.49 -8.29
CA LYS A 28 -9.58 -14.54 -8.10
C LYS A 28 -8.56 -14.21 -7.01
N ASP A 29 -8.26 -12.93 -6.80
CA ASP A 29 -7.26 -12.49 -5.83
C ASP A 29 -7.81 -12.57 -4.38
N LEU A 30 -9.14 -12.77 -4.22
CA LEU A 30 -9.81 -12.95 -2.92
C LEU A 30 -9.81 -14.40 -2.44
N ALA A 31 -9.50 -15.36 -3.31
CA ALA A 31 -9.55 -16.79 -2.95
C ALA A 31 -8.55 -17.10 -1.83
N GLY A 32 -9.02 -17.77 -0.77
CA GLY A 32 -8.19 -18.13 0.39
C GLY A 32 -7.93 -17.00 1.40
N ARG A 33 -8.51 -15.81 1.21
CA ARG A 33 -8.38 -14.67 2.13
C ARG A 33 -9.61 -14.53 3.03
N GLU A 34 -9.40 -14.02 4.24
CA GLU A 34 -10.48 -13.69 5.17
C GLU A 34 -11.14 -12.37 4.78
N ASP A 35 -12.48 -12.33 4.76
CA ASP A 35 -13.23 -11.12 4.47
C ASP A 35 -13.49 -10.30 5.75
N ILE A 36 -12.73 -9.22 5.90
CA ILE A 36 -12.84 -8.29 7.04
C ILE A 36 -13.54 -6.97 6.68
N ARG A 37 -14.20 -6.87 5.50
CA ARG A 37 -14.85 -5.63 5.03
C ARG A 37 -15.99 -5.13 5.94
N HIS A 38 -16.49 -5.98 6.84
CA HIS A 38 -17.50 -5.65 7.83
C HIS A 38 -16.93 -4.87 9.03
N LEU A 39 -15.61 -4.85 9.22
CA LEU A 39 -14.96 -4.10 10.29
C LEU A 39 -14.79 -2.63 9.87
N PRO A 40 -15.08 -1.66 10.75
CA PRO A 40 -14.93 -0.24 10.46
C PRO A 40 -13.47 0.21 10.60
N LEU A 41 -12.61 -0.32 9.73
CA LEU A 41 -11.21 0.08 9.64
C LEU A 41 -11.11 1.55 9.18
N VAL A 42 -10.19 2.28 9.80
CA VAL A 42 -9.88 3.68 9.46
C VAL A 42 -8.39 3.86 9.22
N THR A 43 -8.01 4.79 8.35
CA THR A 43 -6.62 5.26 8.23
C THR A 43 -6.50 6.63 8.85
N ILE A 44 -5.32 6.96 9.38
CA ILE A 44 -5.06 8.22 10.08
C ILE A 44 -3.78 8.81 9.50
N ASP A 45 -3.94 9.73 8.55
CA ASP A 45 -2.85 10.26 7.74
C ASP A 45 -2.90 11.78 7.63
N GLY A 46 -1.79 12.39 7.23
CA GLY A 46 -1.76 13.82 6.94
C GLY A 46 -2.65 14.21 5.76
N GLU A 47 -3.17 15.44 5.75
CA GLU A 47 -4.10 15.95 4.72
C GLU A 47 -3.59 15.75 3.27
N THR A 48 -2.28 15.85 3.08
CA THR A 48 -1.61 15.73 1.78
C THR A 48 -1.22 14.29 1.40
N ALA A 49 -1.42 13.31 2.28
CA ALA A 49 -1.07 11.92 2.04
C ALA A 49 -1.89 11.32 0.89
N ARG A 50 -1.25 10.41 0.14
CA ARG A 50 -1.87 9.72 -1.02
C ARG A 50 -1.65 8.22 -1.00
N ASP A 51 -0.76 7.76 -0.14
CA ASP A 51 -0.25 6.43 0.10
C ASP A 51 -0.72 5.99 1.49
N PHE A 52 -1.89 5.36 1.51
CA PHE A 52 -2.47 4.81 2.74
C PHE A 52 -1.91 3.40 2.92
N ASP A 53 -0.90 3.24 3.75
CA ASP A 53 -0.20 1.95 3.92
C ASP A 53 -0.87 1.06 4.95
N ASP A 54 -1.57 1.63 5.93
CA ASP A 54 -2.21 0.90 7.02
C ASP A 54 -3.62 1.40 7.34
N ALA A 55 -4.41 0.52 7.95
CA ALA A 55 -5.72 0.81 8.52
C ALA A 55 -5.86 0.10 9.87
N VAL A 56 -6.51 0.76 10.83
CA VAL A 56 -6.62 0.28 12.21
C VAL A 56 -8.08 0.15 12.65
N TYR A 57 -8.36 -0.84 13.48
CA TYR A 57 -9.63 -1.02 14.18
C TYR A 57 -9.37 -1.61 15.56
N CYS A 58 -10.08 -1.12 16.58
CA CYS A 58 -9.92 -1.60 17.95
C CYS A 58 -11.29 -1.79 18.62
N GLU A 59 -11.43 -2.89 19.36
CA GLU A 59 -12.64 -3.22 20.12
C GLU A 59 -12.30 -3.72 21.53
N ARG A 60 -13.20 -3.49 22.50
CA ARG A 60 -13.03 -4.06 23.84
C ARG A 60 -13.18 -5.58 23.79
N GLN A 61 -12.26 -6.28 24.42
CA GLN A 61 -12.31 -7.74 24.59
C GLN A 61 -12.10 -8.08 26.07
N GLY A 62 -13.19 -8.36 26.78
CA GLY A 62 -13.16 -8.63 28.22
C GLY A 62 -12.64 -7.43 29.03
N ARG A 63 -11.48 -7.60 29.69
CA ARG A 63 -10.78 -6.53 30.41
C ARG A 63 -9.75 -5.79 29.54
N GLY A 64 -9.44 -6.30 28.35
CA GLY A 64 -8.47 -5.74 27.42
C GLY A 64 -9.10 -5.23 26.13
N PHE A 65 -8.28 -5.14 25.09
CA PHE A 65 -8.66 -4.69 23.76
C PHE A 65 -8.08 -5.62 22.72
N ARG A 66 -8.86 -5.84 21.66
CA ARG A 66 -8.37 -6.45 20.44
C ARG A 66 -8.04 -5.33 19.47
N LEU A 67 -6.81 -5.30 18.97
CA LEU A 67 -6.35 -4.37 17.95
C LEU A 67 -6.12 -5.13 16.65
N ILE A 68 -6.69 -4.61 15.58
CA ILE A 68 -6.46 -5.07 14.21
C ILE A 68 -5.69 -3.97 13.50
N VAL A 69 -4.52 -4.33 12.98
CA VAL A 69 -3.71 -3.51 12.08
C VAL A 69 -3.70 -4.20 10.73
N ALA A 70 -4.23 -3.52 9.70
CA ALA A 70 -4.35 -4.03 8.36
C ALA A 70 -3.42 -3.25 7.44
N ILE A 71 -2.37 -3.89 6.92
CA ILE A 71 -1.30 -3.28 6.14
C ILE A 71 -1.51 -3.61 4.66
N ALA A 72 -1.28 -2.66 3.75
CA ALA A 72 -1.37 -2.88 2.31
C ALA A 72 -0.56 -4.11 1.87
N ASP A 73 -1.19 -5.02 1.13
CA ASP A 73 -0.53 -6.22 0.60
C ASP A 73 0.25 -5.87 -0.69
N VAL A 74 1.37 -5.16 -0.52
CA VAL A 74 2.26 -4.72 -1.60
C VAL A 74 2.88 -5.93 -2.32
N SER A 75 3.21 -6.99 -1.58
CA SER A 75 3.90 -8.17 -2.14
C SER A 75 3.00 -9.00 -3.07
N HIS A 76 1.68 -8.90 -2.96
CA HIS A 76 0.75 -9.45 -3.97
C HIS A 76 0.95 -8.82 -5.37
N TYR A 77 1.43 -7.59 -5.44
CA TYR A 77 1.59 -6.85 -6.70
C TYR A 77 3.05 -6.71 -7.15
N VAL A 78 4.01 -6.94 -6.25
CA VAL A 78 5.45 -6.86 -6.51
C VAL A 78 6.08 -8.22 -6.27
N GLU A 79 6.23 -8.99 -7.35
CA GLU A 79 6.86 -10.31 -7.31
C GLU A 79 8.39 -10.19 -7.27
N PRO A 80 9.10 -11.06 -6.53
CA PRO A 80 10.56 -11.08 -6.49
C PRO A 80 11.19 -11.16 -7.89
N GLY A 81 12.19 -10.33 -8.15
CA GLY A 81 12.89 -10.27 -9.43
C GLY A 81 12.16 -9.52 -10.55
N SER A 82 10.93 -9.06 -10.32
CA SER A 82 10.19 -8.24 -11.29
C SER A 82 10.79 -6.83 -11.46
N PRO A 83 10.49 -6.12 -12.55
CA PRO A 83 10.95 -4.73 -12.74
C PRO A 83 10.60 -3.79 -11.57
N LEU A 84 9.39 -3.94 -11.00
CA LEU A 84 8.97 -3.19 -9.81
C LEU A 84 9.79 -3.55 -8.56
N ASP A 85 10.12 -4.82 -8.38
CA ASP A 85 10.95 -5.28 -7.25
C ASP A 85 12.36 -4.69 -7.33
N ARG A 86 12.99 -4.76 -8.50
CA ARG A 86 14.32 -4.19 -8.74
C ARG A 86 14.36 -2.68 -8.50
N GLU A 87 13.40 -1.93 -9.03
CA GLU A 87 13.29 -0.48 -8.78
C GLU A 87 13.08 -0.15 -7.31
N SER A 88 12.20 -0.91 -6.63
CA SER A 88 11.93 -0.71 -5.21
C SER A 88 13.18 -1.01 -4.38
N TYR A 89 13.94 -2.04 -4.75
CA TYR A 89 15.23 -2.40 -4.13
C TYR A 89 16.29 -1.31 -4.32
N GLU A 90 16.43 -0.77 -5.54
CA GLU A 90 17.38 0.31 -5.84
C GLU A 90 17.03 1.62 -5.12
N ARG A 91 15.74 1.93 -4.97
CA ARG A 91 15.25 3.13 -4.25
C ARG A 91 15.32 2.97 -2.75
N GLY A 92 15.08 1.77 -2.23
CA GLY A 92 15.03 1.42 -0.81
C GLY A 92 13.84 1.99 -0.05
N ASN A 93 13.56 3.29 -0.18
CA ASN A 93 12.47 3.98 0.49
C ASN A 93 11.96 5.20 -0.31
N SER A 94 10.74 5.65 0.02
CA SER A 94 10.24 6.96 -0.42
C SER A 94 11.00 8.08 0.28
N VAL A 95 11.39 9.12 -0.46
CA VAL A 95 12.11 10.30 0.07
C VAL A 95 11.20 11.53 0.03
N TYR A 96 10.97 12.12 1.21
CA TYR A 96 10.07 13.26 1.40
C TYR A 96 10.86 14.58 1.51
N PHE A 97 10.75 15.43 0.48
CA PHE A 97 11.23 16.82 0.52
C PHE A 97 10.06 17.78 0.84
N PRO A 98 10.34 18.98 1.37
CA PRO A 98 9.31 19.97 1.76
C PRO A 98 8.26 20.32 0.69
N ARG A 99 8.51 20.03 -0.60
CA ARG A 99 7.58 20.27 -1.72
C ARG A 99 7.49 19.13 -2.73
N ARG A 100 8.16 17.99 -2.49
CA ARG A 100 8.23 16.89 -3.46
C ARG A 100 8.45 15.56 -2.75
N VAL A 101 7.73 14.54 -3.17
CA VAL A 101 8.01 13.15 -2.77
C VAL A 101 8.68 12.45 -3.95
N ILE A 102 9.73 11.68 -3.67
CA ILE A 102 10.28 10.67 -4.58
C ILE A 102 9.72 9.34 -4.08
N PRO A 103 8.68 8.77 -4.72
CA PRO A 103 8.07 7.56 -4.22
C PRO A 103 8.96 6.34 -4.49
N CYS A 104 8.84 5.33 -3.62
CA CYS A 104 9.46 4.02 -3.82
C CYS A 104 8.82 3.28 -5.01
N CYS A 105 7.49 3.37 -5.15
CA CYS A 105 6.74 2.73 -6.22
C CYS A 105 6.21 3.73 -7.25
N PRO A 106 6.00 3.32 -8.52
CA PRO A 106 5.36 4.17 -9.52
C PRO A 106 3.93 4.57 -9.13
N SER A 107 3.44 5.67 -9.70
CA SER A 107 2.06 6.13 -9.51
C SER A 107 1.03 5.07 -9.96
N GLY A 108 -0.06 4.94 -9.21
CA GLY A 108 -1.14 3.99 -9.51
C GLY A 108 -1.04 2.66 -8.76
N PHE A 109 -0.08 2.53 -7.85
CA PHE A 109 0.08 1.37 -6.99
C PHE A 109 -1.09 1.22 -5.99
N PRO A 110 -1.55 -0.01 -5.66
CA PRO A 110 -2.62 -0.24 -4.71
C PRO A 110 -2.28 0.19 -3.28
N THR A 111 -3.23 0.83 -2.59
CA THR A 111 -3.13 1.28 -1.19
C THR A 111 -4.21 0.63 -0.32
N ALA A 112 -4.04 0.68 0.99
CA ALA A 112 -4.96 0.11 1.96
C ALA A 112 -6.35 0.75 1.92
N CYS A 113 -6.41 2.07 1.70
CA CYS A 113 -7.66 2.84 1.58
C CYS A 113 -7.60 3.88 0.46
N ALA A 114 -8.74 4.52 0.19
CA ALA A 114 -8.86 5.65 -0.74
C ALA A 114 -9.51 6.86 -0.04
N ARG A 115 -8.90 8.04 -0.20
CA ARG A 115 -9.29 9.29 0.48
C ARG A 115 -10.71 9.77 0.17
N SER A 116 -11.22 9.51 -1.03
CA SER A 116 -12.52 10.02 -1.48
C SER A 116 -13.05 9.17 -2.63
N GLY A 117 -14.16 8.46 -2.40
CA GLY A 117 -14.81 7.62 -3.41
C GLY A 117 -15.59 6.46 -2.77
N PRO A 118 -16.29 5.64 -3.58
CA PRO A 118 -16.94 4.43 -3.08
C PRO A 118 -15.90 3.52 -2.40
N THR A 119 -16.30 2.80 -1.34
CA THR A 119 -15.46 1.86 -0.59
C THR A 119 -14.69 0.97 -1.55
N LYS A 120 -13.38 1.20 -1.70
CA LYS A 120 -12.53 0.36 -2.53
C LYS A 120 -12.19 -0.89 -1.73
N THR A 121 -12.33 -2.05 -2.37
CA THR A 121 -11.79 -3.28 -1.81
C THR A 121 -10.28 -3.28 -2.06
N SER A 122 -9.51 -3.47 -1.00
CA SER A 122 -8.06 -3.60 -1.03
C SER A 122 -7.64 -4.93 -0.41
N LEU A 123 -6.49 -5.45 -0.84
CA LEU A 123 -5.85 -6.62 -0.22
C LEU A 123 -4.94 -6.13 0.91
N LEU A 124 -5.06 -6.77 2.07
CA LEU A 124 -4.36 -6.38 3.29
C LEU A 124 -3.75 -7.59 3.97
N PHE A 125 -2.58 -7.41 4.58
CA PHE A 125 -2.08 -8.26 5.65
C PHE A 125 -2.70 -7.83 6.97
N ARG A 126 -3.26 -8.79 7.70
CA ARG A 126 -3.89 -8.54 8.99
C ARG A 126 -2.98 -9.00 10.13
N LEU A 127 -2.63 -8.07 11.02
CA LEU A 127 -2.07 -8.36 12.33
C LEU A 127 -3.17 -8.21 13.38
N CYS A 128 -3.44 -9.27 14.14
CA CYS A 128 -4.41 -9.25 15.24
C CYS A 128 -3.67 -9.37 16.57
N LEU A 129 -3.85 -8.38 17.44
CA LEU A 129 -3.28 -8.33 18.78
C LEU A 129 -4.43 -8.40 19.79
N SER A 130 -4.27 -9.20 20.85
CA SER A 130 -5.28 -9.50 21.86
C SER A 130 -4.68 -9.51 23.26
#